data_AF-A0A935FTL1-F1
#
_entry.id   AF-A0A935FTL1-F1
#
_cell.length_a   1.000
_cell.length_b   1.000
_cell.length_c   1.000
_cell.angle_alpha   90.00
_cell.angle_beta   90.00
_cell.angle_gamma   90.00
#
_symmetry.space_group_name_H-M   'P 1'
#
loop_
_entity.id
_entity.type
_entity.pdbx_description
1 polymer ?
#
loop_
_entity_poly.entity_id
_entity_poly.type
_entity_poly.pdbx_seq_one_letter_code
_entity_poly.pdbx_strand_id
1 'polypeptide(L)'
;MNYVLTVHAKLEAQRRQIPMSWIDAVMAQPEQVTAGANRRKVLQSRIVADGKTYLLRLVIEDWHQPPVIVTLYRTSKIDKYWSTI
;
A
#
# COMPACT_ATOMS: atom_id res chain seq x y z
N MET A 1 1.21 -5.04 -16.65
CA MET A 1 1.27 -4.21 -15.44
C MET A 1 -0.15 -3.91 -15.03
N ASN A 2 -0.59 -4.37 -13.86
CA ASN A 2 -2.01 -4.37 -13.47
C ASN A 2 -2.42 -3.13 -12.68
N TYR A 3 -1.54 -2.12 -12.56
CA TYR A 3 -1.79 -0.86 -11.87
C TYR A 3 -0.85 0.25 -12.39
N VAL A 4 -1.17 1.50 -12.07
CA VAL A 4 -0.35 2.69 -12.36
C VAL A 4 0.07 3.36 -11.07
N LEU A 5 1.34 3.75 -10.95
CA LEU A 5 1.83 4.61 -9.86
C LEU A 5 1.85 6.06 -10.31
N THR A 6 1.24 6.96 -9.52
CA THR A 6 1.44 8.40 -9.72
C THR A 6 2.91 8.78 -9.51
N VAL A 7 3.31 9.96 -9.99
CA VAL A 7 4.65 10.52 -9.73
C VAL A 7 4.91 10.59 -8.22
N HIS A 8 3.93 11.06 -7.45
CA HIS A 8 4.02 11.12 -5.99
C HIS A 8 4.25 9.72 -5.38
N ALA A 9 3.49 8.70 -5.80
CA ALA A 9 3.66 7.34 -5.29
C ALA A 9 5.04 6.75 -5.61
N LYS A 10 5.58 7.01 -6.81
CA LYS A 10 6.95 6.58 -7.18
C LYS A 10 8.00 7.21 -6.27
N LEU A 11 7.88 8.51 -6.00
CA LEU A 11 8.80 9.23 -5.11
C LEU A 11 8.71 8.73 -3.66
N GLU A 12 7.50 8.48 -3.14
CA GLU A 12 7.32 7.91 -1.80
C GLU A 12 7.88 6.49 -1.70
N ALA A 13 7.72 5.66 -2.73
CA ALA A 13 8.29 4.32 -2.78
C ALA A 13 9.82 4.36 -2.69
N GLN A 14 10.46 5.20 -3.50
CA GLN A 14 11.92 5.37 -3.50
C GLN A 14 12.41 5.91 -2.15
N ARG A 15 11.79 6.99 -1.65
CA ARG A 15 12.17 7.62 -0.37
C ARG A 15 12.09 6.66 0.81
N ARG A 16 11.11 5.75 0.80
CA ARG A 16 10.86 4.80 1.90
C ARG A 16 11.45 3.42 1.65
N GLN A 17 12.19 3.24 0.56
CA GLN A 17 12.81 1.97 0.15
C GLN A 17 11.78 0.84 0.06
N ILE A 18 10.65 1.09 -0.61
CA ILE A 18 9.60 0.12 -0.83
C ILE A 18 9.84 -0.49 -2.21
N PRO A 19 10.31 -1.75 -2.30
CA PRO A 19 10.53 -2.42 -3.58
C PRO A 19 9.20 -2.71 -4.27
N MET A 20 9.23 -2.75 -5.61
CA MET A 20 8.06 -3.06 -6.43
C MET A 20 7.43 -4.41 -6.08
N SER A 21 8.25 -5.41 -5.72
CA SER A 21 7.77 -6.73 -5.32
C SER A 21 6.81 -6.71 -4.13
N TRP A 22 7.00 -5.79 -3.17
CA TRP A 22 6.03 -5.64 -2.07
C TRP A 22 4.73 -4.99 -2.54
N ILE A 23 4.81 -4.02 -3.45
CA ILE A 23 3.63 -3.39 -4.04
C ILE A 23 2.83 -4.43 -4.83
N ASP A 24 3.51 -5.23 -5.66
CA ASP A 24 2.91 -6.31 -6.44
C ASP A 24 2.21 -7.33 -5.53
N ALA A 25 2.87 -7.76 -4.44
CA ALA A 25 2.28 -8.70 -3.48
C ALA A 25 1.02 -8.14 -2.81
N VAL A 26 1.03 -6.88 -2.36
CA VAL A 26 -0.15 -6.25 -1.73
C VAL A 26 -1.27 -5.98 -2.73
N MET A 27 -0.95 -5.64 -3.98
CA MET A 27 -1.95 -5.47 -5.04
C MET A 27 -2.61 -6.79 -5.43
N ALA A 28 -1.85 -7.90 -5.44
CA ALA A 28 -2.36 -9.22 -5.79
C ALA A 28 -3.16 -9.87 -4.65
N GLN A 29 -2.66 -9.78 -3.42
CA GLN A 29 -3.26 -10.43 -2.26
C GLN A 29 -3.04 -9.58 -0.99
N PRO A 30 -3.84 -8.52 -0.79
CA PRO A 30 -3.76 -7.72 0.42
C PRO A 30 -4.22 -8.53 1.64
N GLU A 31 -3.55 -8.37 2.78
CA GLU A 31 -4.03 -8.96 4.03
C GLU A 31 -5.32 -8.27 4.51
N GLN A 32 -5.44 -6.96 4.26
CA GLN A 32 -6.65 -6.19 4.56
C GLN A 32 -6.94 -5.16 3.47
N VAL A 33 -8.24 -4.96 3.23
CA VAL A 33 -8.76 -3.85 2.44
C VAL A 33 -9.59 -2.98 3.39
N THR A 34 -9.22 -1.71 3.53
CA THR A 34 -9.93 -0.75 4.38
C THR A 34 -10.40 0.45 3.60
N ALA A 35 -11.43 1.14 4.10
CA ALA A 35 -11.89 2.38 3.51
C ALA A 35 -10.86 3.50 3.74
N GLY A 36 -10.51 4.21 2.67
CA GLY A 36 -9.70 5.42 2.71
C GLY A 36 -10.57 6.69 2.61
N ALA A 37 -9.92 7.85 2.66
CA ALA A 37 -10.57 9.12 2.40
C ALA A 37 -10.96 9.27 0.92
N ASN A 38 -11.98 10.08 0.63
CA ASN A 38 -12.39 10.44 -0.74
C ASN A 38 -12.67 9.23 -1.64
N ARG A 39 -13.42 8.24 -1.14
CA ARG A 39 -13.80 6.98 -1.84
C ARG A 39 -12.64 6.05 -2.19
N ARG A 40 -11.41 6.40 -1.83
CA ARG A 40 -10.23 5.57 -2.07
C ARG A 40 -10.27 4.32 -1.20
N LYS A 41 -9.63 3.26 -1.66
CA LYS A 41 -9.36 2.08 -0.84
C LYS A 41 -7.93 2.11 -0.33
N VAL A 42 -7.70 1.47 0.81
CA VAL A 42 -6.36 1.18 1.29
C VAL A 42 -6.18 -0.33 1.29
N LEU A 43 -5.29 -0.80 0.42
CA LEU A 43 -4.78 -2.16 0.47
C LEU A 43 -3.59 -2.17 1.43
N GLN A 44 -3.60 -3.07 2.42
CA GLN A 44 -2.53 -3.13 3.40
C GLN A 44 -2.14 -4.55 3.75
N SER A 45 -0.83 -4.77 3.92
CA SER A 45 -0.26 -6.03 4.41
C SER A 45 0.95 -5.76 5.28
N ARG A 46 1.19 -6.65 6.22
CA ARG A 46 2.44 -6.74 6.97
C ARG A 46 3.55 -7.23 6.06
N ILE A 47 4.70 -6.59 6.14
CA ILE A 47 5.93 -6.96 5.45
C ILE A 47 7.07 -7.03 6.46
N VAL A 48 8.06 -7.88 6.20
CA VAL A 48 9.27 -7.97 7.02
C VAL A 48 10.41 -7.28 6.29
N ALA A 49 11.07 -6.35 6.96
CA ALA A 49 12.23 -5.64 6.46
C ALA A 49 13.20 -5.42 7.61
N ASP A 50 14.49 -5.71 7.42
CA ASP A 50 15.53 -5.46 8.42
C ASP A 50 15.22 -6.11 9.79
N GLY A 51 14.64 -7.33 9.77
CA GLY A 51 14.23 -8.06 10.98
C GLY A 51 13.02 -7.47 11.72
N LYS A 52 12.34 -6.47 11.15
CA LYS A 52 11.18 -5.81 11.74
C LYS A 52 9.96 -5.93 10.84
N THR A 53 8.80 -6.09 11.47
CA THR A 53 7.51 -6.07 10.77
C THR A 53 7.03 -4.64 10.62
N TYR A 54 6.62 -4.28 9.40
CA TYR A 54 5.96 -3.01 9.09
C TYR A 54 4.62 -3.29 8.43
N LEU A 55 3.68 -2.36 8.57
CA LEU A 55 2.47 -2.33 7.74
C LEU A 55 2.75 -1.50 6.49
N LEU A 56 2.71 -2.13 5.32
CA LEU A 56 2.70 -1.45 4.03
C LEU A 56 1.26 -1.10 3.67
N ARG A 57 1.02 0.16 3.31
CA ARG A 57 -0.29 0.70 2.93
C ARG A 57 -0.21 1.29 1.53
N LEU A 58 -1.06 0.81 0.62
CA LEU A 58 -1.26 1.34 -0.73
C LEU A 58 -2.62 2.05 -0.78
N VAL A 59 -2.63 3.35 -1.05
CA VAL A 59 -3.87 4.12 -1.22
C VAL A 59 -4.20 4.14 -2.70
N ILE A 60 -5.34 3.55 -3.06
CA ILE A 60 -5.70 3.29 -4.45
C ILE A 60 -7.03 3.92 -4.86
N GLU A 61 -7.10 4.26 -6.14
CA GLU A 61 -8.30 4.61 -6.88
C GLU A 61 -8.64 3.41 -7.78
N ASP A 62 -9.55 2.57 -7.31
CA ASP A 62 -9.92 1.30 -7.94
C ASP A 62 -10.97 1.43 -9.04
N TRP A 63 -11.51 2.64 -9.24
CA TRP A 63 -12.43 2.96 -10.32
C TRP A 63 -11.74 3.23 -11.67
N HIS A 64 -10.40 3.30 -11.69
CA HIS A 64 -9.62 3.37 -12.92
C HIS A 64 -9.25 1.97 -13.43
N GLN A 65 -9.09 1.83 -14.74
CA GLN A 65 -8.56 0.62 -15.37
C GLN A 65 -7.31 0.98 -16.20
N PRO A 66 -6.11 0.58 -15.77
CA PRO A 66 -5.80 -0.15 -14.53
C PRO A 66 -5.95 0.75 -13.27
N PRO A 67 -6.11 0.17 -12.06
CA PRO A 67 -6.20 0.92 -10.80
C PRO A 67 -4.98 1.80 -10.58
N VAL A 68 -5.20 2.98 -9.98
CA VAL A 68 -4.16 3.98 -9.75
C VAL A 68 -3.76 3.99 -8.27
N ILE A 69 -2.48 3.79 -7.99
CA ILE A 69 -1.90 3.96 -6.66
C ILE A 69 -1.50 5.43 -6.51
N VAL A 70 -2.23 6.15 -5.66
CA VAL A 70 -2.07 7.60 -5.45
C VAL A 70 -0.90 7.90 -4.53
N THR A 71 -0.76 7.14 -3.45
CA THR A 71 0.36 7.23 -2.51
C THR A 71 0.54 5.88 -1.82
N LEU A 72 1.73 5.66 -1.27
CA LEU A 72 2.04 4.43 -0.53
C LEU A 72 3.08 4.70 0.54
N TYR A 73 3.04 3.91 1.61
CA TYR A 73 4.05 3.99 2.66
C TYR A 73 4.09 2.77 3.57
N ARG A 74 5.22 2.57 4.24
CA ARG A 74 5.38 1.63 5.36
C ARG A 74 5.39 2.34 6.71
N THR A 75 4.86 1.69 7.75
CA THR A 75 4.85 2.21 9.13
C THR A 75 4.97 1.07 10.15
N SER A 76 5.64 1.32 11.27
CA SER A 76 5.70 0.38 12.41
C SER A 76 4.46 0.47 13.31
N LYS A 77 3.58 1.47 13.11
CA LYS A 77 2.35 1.65 13.91
C LYS A 77 1.24 0.72 13.42
N ILE A 78 1.46 -0.59 13.49
CA ILE A 78 0.53 -1.61 12.98
C ILE A 78 -0.80 -1.51 13.72
N ASP A 79 -0.78 -1.50 15.04
CA ASP A 79 -1.99 -1.50 15.89
C ASP A 79 -2.92 -0.30 15.65
N LYS A 80 -2.37 0.85 15.24
CA LYS A 80 -3.17 2.04 14.89
C LYS A 80 -4.06 1.81 13.67
N TYR A 81 -3.62 0.94 12.78
CA TYR A 81 -4.09 0.86 11.40
C TYR A 81 -4.64 -0.52 11.05
N TRP A 82 -4.35 -1.51 11.87
CA TRP A 82 -4.83 -2.87 11.74
C TRP A 82 -6.26 -2.93 12.25
N SER A 83 -7.20 -3.32 11.38
CA SER A 83 -8.58 -3.54 11.80
C SER A 83 -8.68 -4.95 12.35
N THR A 84 -8.79 -5.11 13.66
CA THR A 84 -9.27 -6.35 14.25
C THR A 84 -10.77 -6.38 13.98
N ILE A 85 -11.22 -7.28 13.11
CA ILE A 85 -12.66 -7.58 12.97
C ILE A 85 -13.13 -8.17 14.30
#